data_AF-A0A9E2MHB2-F1
#
_entry.id   AF-A0A9E2MHB2-F1
#
_cell.length_a   1.000
_cell.length_b   1.000
_cell.length_c   1.000
_cell.angle_alpha   90.00
_cell.angle_beta   90.00
_cell.angle_gamma   90.00
#
_symmetry.space_group_name_H-M   'P 1'
#
loop_
_entity.id
_entity.type
_entity.pdbx_description
1 polymer ?
#
loop_
_entity_poly.entity_id
_entity_poly.type
_entity_poly.pdbx_seq_one_letter_code
_entity_poly.pdbx_strand_id
1 'polypeptide(L)'
;MFDFCDLVWFVGGLFQMLGLLVFGVAAGWFTLYAFRQPERRWQLQIAVFLGFLLFTALTLRYASTGGAGGFLFAAGGALLFWGLRGEGGSEVEVEPEEE
;
A
#
# COMPACT_ATOMS: atom_id res chain seq x y z
N MET A 1 14.05 27.66 23.78
CA MET A 1 15.33 27.56 23.06
C MET A 1 15.22 26.30 22.23
N PHE A 2 15.35 26.39 20.91
CA PHE A 2 15.28 25.21 20.04
C PHE A 2 16.65 24.54 20.11
N ASP A 3 16.71 23.32 20.66
CA ASP A 3 17.97 22.59 20.77
C ASP A 3 18.26 21.78 19.50
N PHE A 4 19.53 21.50 19.23
CA PHE A 4 19.94 20.69 18.08
C PHE A 4 19.23 19.32 18.05
N CYS A 5 19.00 18.73 19.23
CA CYS A 5 18.26 17.49 19.37
C CYS A 5 16.82 17.61 18.83
N ASP A 6 16.12 18.71 19.11
CA ASP A 6 14.74 18.91 18.64
C ASP A 6 14.67 18.99 17.11
N LEU A 7 15.65 19.66 16.50
CA LEU A 7 15.77 19.74 15.04
C LEU A 7 15.97 18.35 14.43
N VAL A 8 16.88 17.55 15.00
CA VAL A 8 17.17 16.18 14.52
C VAL A 8 15.94 15.27 14.68
N TRP A 9 15.22 15.35 15.81
CA TRP A 9 13.98 14.60 16.03
C TRP A 9 12.89 14.97 15.04
N PHE A 10 12.70 16.27 14.77
CA PHE A 10 11.74 16.74 13.79
C PHE A 10 12.06 16.26 12.38
N VAL A 11 13.32 16.44 11.94
CA VAL A 11 13.77 16.00 10.61
C VAL A 11 13.68 14.48 10.49
N GLY A 12 14.08 13.73 11.52
CA GLY A 12 13.96 12.28 11.57
C GLY A 12 12.50 11.81 11.46
N GLY A 13 11.59 12.45 12.17
CA GLY A 13 10.15 12.18 12.08
C GLY A 13 9.58 12.46 10.68
N LEU A 14 10.03 13.53 10.03
CA LEU A 14 9.61 13.87 8.67
C LEU A 14 10.10 12.84 7.64
N PHE A 15 11.37 12.43 7.72
CA PHE A 15 11.91 11.36 6.86
C PHE A 15 11.23 10.01 7.11
N GLN A 16 10.93 9.68 8.37
CA GLN A 16 10.15 8.48 8.71
C GLN A 16 8.76 8.54 8.07
N MET A 17 8.08 9.68 8.16
CA MET A 17 6.76 9.87 7.56
C MET A 17 6.82 9.70 6.04
N LEU A 18 7.77 10.35 5.36
CA LEU A 18 7.93 10.25 3.90
C LEU A 18 8.32 8.83 3.46
N GLY A 19 9.22 8.17 4.19
CA GLY A 19 9.61 6.79 3.91
C GLY A 19 8.43 5.83 4.05
N LEU A 20 7.66 5.95 5.12
CA LEU A 20 6.46 5.15 5.35
C LEU A 20 5.34 5.45 4.35
N LEU A 21 5.22 6.70 3.91
CA LEU A 21 4.30 7.09 2.85
C LEU A 21 4.65 6.37 1.53
N VAL A 22 5.89 6.49 1.05
CA VAL A 22 6.32 5.84 -0.20
C VAL A 22 6.24 4.32 -0.09
N PHE A 23 6.65 3.76 1.06
CA PHE A 23 6.55 2.33 1.33
C PHE A 23 5.09 1.85 1.36
N GLY A 24 4.18 2.63 1.93
CA GLY A 24 2.75 2.33 1.95
C GLY A 24 2.19 2.18 0.54
N VAL A 25 2.51 3.11 -0.37
CA VAL A 25 2.10 3.01 -1.79
C VAL A 25 2.62 1.72 -2.41
N ALA A 26 3.92 1.43 -2.24
CA ALA A 26 4.54 0.23 -2.81
C ALA A 26 3.92 -1.07 -2.24
N ALA A 27 3.65 -1.11 -0.93
CA ALA A 27 3.03 -2.25 -0.27
C ALA A 27 1.58 -2.48 -0.75
N GLY A 28 0.79 -1.42 -0.89
CA GLY A 28 -0.57 -1.51 -1.42
C GLY A 28 -0.57 -1.98 -2.88
N TRP A 29 0.29 -1.41 -3.72
CA TRP A 29 0.42 -1.82 -5.12
C TRP A 29 0.89 -3.28 -5.27
N PHE A 30 1.90 -3.69 -4.49
CA PHE A 30 2.39 -5.08 -4.48
C PHE A 30 1.31 -6.07 -4.03
N THR A 31 0.51 -5.70 -3.04
CA THR A 31 -0.64 -6.50 -2.58
C THR A 31 -1.62 -6.70 -3.73
N LEU A 32 -2.07 -5.63 -4.39
CA LEU A 32 -2.94 -5.73 -5.58
C LEU A 32 -2.32 -6.59 -6.69
N TYR A 33 -1.03 -6.41 -6.97
CA TYR A 33 -0.33 -7.20 -7.97
C TYR A 33 -0.37 -8.70 -7.66
N ALA A 34 -0.17 -9.09 -6.40
CA ALA A 34 -0.24 -10.48 -5.98
C ALA A 34 -1.66 -11.07 -6.10
N PHE A 35 -2.71 -10.27 -5.84
CA PHE A 35 -4.10 -10.70 -5.97
C PHE A 35 -4.60 -10.78 -7.42
N ARG A 36 -4.08 -9.92 -8.31
CA ARG A 36 -4.47 -9.88 -9.74
C ARG A 36 -3.87 -10.97 -10.61
N GLN A 37 -3.07 -11.87 -10.03
CA GLN A 37 -2.46 -12.98 -10.76
C GLN A 37 -3.26 -14.25 -10.47
N PRO A 38 -4.30 -14.59 -11.27
CA PRO A 38 -5.17 -15.74 -11.02
C PRO A 38 -4.42 -17.08 -11.11
N GLU A 39 -3.31 -17.13 -11.85
CA GLU A 39 -2.47 -18.33 -11.97
C GLU A 39 -1.52 -18.55 -10.77
N ARG A 40 -1.38 -17.55 -9.89
CA ARG A 40 -0.54 -17.68 -8.70
C ARG A 40 -1.27 -18.46 -7.60
N ARG A 41 -0.58 -19.45 -7.04
CA ARG A 41 -1.04 -20.29 -5.93
C ARG A 41 -1.63 -19.43 -4.81
N TRP A 42 -2.83 -19.79 -4.34
CA TRP A 42 -3.56 -19.16 -3.22
C TRP A 42 -2.69 -18.89 -1.98
N GLN A 43 -1.65 -19.72 -1.77
CA GLN A 43 -0.67 -19.58 -0.70
C GLN A 43 0.05 -18.22 -0.73
N LEU A 44 0.39 -17.72 -1.92
CA LEU A 44 1.06 -16.43 -2.05
C LEU A 44 0.12 -15.27 -1.68
N GLN A 45 -1.14 -15.32 -2.13
CA GLN A 45 -2.12 -14.28 -1.82
C GLN A 45 -2.34 -14.17 -0.30
N ILE A 46 -2.47 -15.31 0.38
CA ILE A 46 -2.61 -15.36 1.84
C ILE A 46 -1.33 -14.84 2.52
N ALA A 47 -0.15 -15.26 2.08
CA ALA A 47 1.10 -14.80 2.67
C ALA A 47 1.29 -13.28 2.53
N VAL A 48 0.96 -12.71 1.37
CA VAL A 48 1.04 -11.27 1.13
C VAL A 48 0.02 -10.51 1.98
N PHE A 49 -1.21 -11.02 2.08
CA PHE A 49 -2.24 -10.40 2.92
C PHE A 49 -1.88 -10.42 4.41
N LEU A 50 -1.46 -11.57 4.94
CA LEU A 50 -1.03 -11.70 6.33
C LEU A 50 0.22 -10.85 6.61
N GLY A 51 1.18 -10.83 5.68
CA GLY A 51 2.36 -9.98 5.77
C GLY A 51 1.99 -8.50 5.83
N PHE A 52 1.06 -8.05 4.99
CA PHE A 52 0.56 -6.67 4.99
C PHE A 52 -0.12 -6.30 6.31
N LEU A 53 -0.99 -7.17 6.85
CA LEU A 53 -1.66 -6.95 8.12
C LEU A 53 -0.68 -6.92 9.30
N LEU A 54 0.27 -7.85 9.33
CA LEU A 54 1.30 -7.91 10.36
C LEU A 54 2.17 -6.65 10.32
N PHE A 55 2.60 -6.23 9.12
CA PHE A 55 3.39 -5.01 8.96
C PHE A 55 2.60 -3.77 9.40
N THR A 56 1.31 -3.71 9.06
CA THR A 56 0.42 -2.64 9.50
C THR A 56 0.33 -2.57 11.02
N ALA A 57 0.13 -3.72 11.68
CA ALA A 57 0.06 -3.80 13.14
C ALA A 57 1.38 -3.38 13.82
N LEU A 58 2.52 -3.80 13.27
CA LEU A 58 3.84 -3.38 13.76
C LEU A 58 4.06 -1.88 13.58
N THR A 59 3.68 -1.34 12.42
CA THR A 59 3.81 0.08 12.12
C THR A 59 2.96 0.93 13.08
N LEU A 60 1.72 0.51 13.36
CA LEU A 60 0.86 1.17 14.34
C LEU A 60 1.44 1.18 15.77
N ARG A 61 2.25 0.18 16.13
CA ARG A 61 2.84 0.08 17.47
C ARG A 61 4.16 0.83 17.62
N TYR A 62 4.99 0.87 16.58
CA TYR A 62 6.36 1.37 16.67
C TYR A 62 6.61 2.67 15.90
N ALA A 63 5.76 3.03 14.94
CA ALA A 63 5.93 4.28 14.22
C ALA A 63 5.33 5.47 15.01
N SER A 64 5.85 6.66 14.73
CA SER A 64 5.20 7.89 15.15
C SER A 64 3.79 7.98 14.57
N THR A 65 2.88 8.68 15.23
CA THR A 65 1.49 8.86 14.76
C THR A 65 1.43 9.42 13.34
N GLY A 66 2.31 10.37 12.99
CA GLY A 66 2.45 10.89 11.63
C GLY A 66 2.95 9.83 10.63
N GLY A 67 3.93 9.01 11.02
CA GLY A 67 4.43 7.93 10.17
C GLY A 67 3.40 6.83 9.92
N ALA A 68 2.70 6.38 10.96
CA ALA A 68 1.63 5.39 10.83
C ALA A 68 0.47 5.92 9.97
N GLY A 69 0.06 7.18 10.16
CA GLY A 69 -0.94 7.84 9.33
C GLY A 69 -0.52 7.95 7.87
N GLY A 70 0.73 8.35 7.61
CA GLY A 70 1.30 8.42 6.25
C GLY A 70 1.31 7.06 5.55
N PHE A 71 1.75 6.00 6.25
CA PHE A 71 1.70 4.63 5.73
C PHE A 71 0.26 4.21 5.37
N LEU A 72 -0.69 4.36 6.29
CA LEU A 72 -2.08 3.93 6.09
C LEU A 72 -2.75 4.71 4.96
N PHE A 73 -2.52 6.03 4.90
CA PHE A 73 -3.06 6.88 3.84
C PHE A 73 -2.50 6.47 2.48
N ALA A 74 -1.20 6.23 2.39
CA ALA A 74 -0.54 5.83 1.16
C ALA A 74 -0.92 4.41 0.70
N ALA A 75 -0.93 3.44 1.61
CA ALA A 75 -1.31 2.07 1.32
C ALA A 75 -2.79 1.97 0.94
N GLY A 76 -3.68 2.59 1.71
CA GLY A 76 -5.10 2.66 1.39
C GLY A 76 -5.36 3.40 0.07
N GLY A 77 -4.68 4.52 -0.15
CA GLY A 77 -4.76 5.29 -1.39
C GLY A 77 -4.33 4.48 -2.60
N ALA A 78 -3.23 3.72 -2.50
CA ALA A 78 -2.79 2.83 -3.58
C ALA A 78 -3.77 1.70 -3.84
N LEU A 79 -4.29 1.06 -2.78
CA LEU A 79 -5.30 0.02 -2.91
C LEU A 79 -6.56 0.53 -3.59
N LEU A 80 -7.05 1.72 -3.25
CA LEU A 80 -8.24 2.30 -3.87
C LEU A 80 -7.97 2.76 -5.31
N PHE A 81 -6.91 3.54 -5.53
CA PHE A 81 -6.62 4.12 -6.84
C PHE A 81 -6.34 3.04 -7.90
N TRP A 82 -5.47 2.08 -7.60
CA TRP A 82 -5.19 1.00 -8.54
C TRP A 82 -6.22 -0.11 -8.47
N GLY A 83 -6.86 -0.36 -7.32
CA GLY A 83 -7.91 -1.37 -7.14
C GLY A 83 -9.09 -1.11 -8.07
N LEU A 84 -9.65 0.09 -8.02
CA LEU A 84 -10.79 0.51 -8.84
C LEU A 84 -10.45 0.56 -10.35
N ARG A 85 -9.21 0.88 -10.70
CA ARG A 85 -8.77 0.99 -12.11
C ARG A 85 -8.57 -0.37 -12.81
N GLY A 86 -8.46 -1.46 -12.06
CA GLY A 86 -8.22 -2.78 -12.66
C GLY A 86 -9.47 -3.52 -13.15
N GLU A 87 -10.67 -3.00 -12.91
CA GLU A 87 -11.93 -3.60 -13.38
C GLU A 87 -12.45 -2.99 -14.70
N GLY A 88 -11.87 -1.87 -15.17
CA GLY A 88 -12.38 -1.11 -16.32
C GLY A 88 -11.74 -1.42 -17.68
N GLY A 89 -11.06 -2.56 -17.84
CA GLY A 89 -10.28 -2.88 -19.05
C GLY A 89 -10.58 -4.25 -19.65
N SER A 90 -11.80 -4.77 -19.46
CA SER A 90 -12.32 -5.85 -20.30
C SER A 90 -13.17 -5.17 -21.37
N GLU A 91 -12.56 -4.79 -22.48
CA GLU A 91 -13.30 -4.59 -23.73
C GLU A 91 -14.04 -5.91 -23.98
N VAL A 92 -15.34 -5.93 -23.69
CA VAL A 92 -16.23 -6.95 -24.18
C VAL A 92 -16.34 -6.67 -25.68
N GLU A 93 -15.42 -7.25 -26.45
CA GLU A 93 -15.57 -7.43 -27.89
C GLU A 93 -16.77 -8.36 -28.07
N VAL A 94 -17.95 -7.75 -28.22
CA VAL A 94 -19.16 -8.45 -28.64
C VAL A 94 -18.91 -8.83 -30.10
N GLU A 95 -18.45 -10.07 -30.32
CA GLU A 95 -18.55 -10.69 -31.65
C GLU A 95 -20.00 -10.52 -32.13
N PRO A 96 -20.23 -9.97 -33.34
CA PRO A 96 -21.57 -9.97 -33.90
C PRO A 96 -21.94 -11.44 -34.14
N GLU A 97 -23.00 -11.90 -33.47
CA GLU A 97 -23.62 -13.19 -33.78
C GLU A 97 -23.96 -13.20 -35.28
N GLU A 98 -23.20 -13.96 -36.06
CA GLU A 98 -23.56 -14.30 -37.44
C GLU A 98 -24.73 -15.29 -37.41
N GLU A 99 -25.88 -14.77 -37.81
CA GLU A 99 -27.08 -15.39 -38.45
C GLU A 99 -27.76 -16.62 -37.84
#